data_AF-A0A940VHF0-F1
#
_entry.id   AF-A0A940VHF0-F1
#
_cell.length_a   1.000
_cell.length_b   1.000
_cell.length_c   1.000
_cell.angle_alpha   90.00
_cell.angle_beta   90.00
_cell.angle_gamma   90.00
#
_symmetry.space_group_name_H-M   'P 1'
#
loop_
_entity.id
_entity.type
_entity.pdbx_description
1 polymer ?
#
loop_
_entity_poly.entity_id
_entity_poly.type
_entity_poly.pdbx_seq_one_letter_code
_entity_poly.pdbx_strand_id
1 'polypeptide(L)' 'MALAVLIRAVLWWVAILIMAILNGILREKLLIPFIGSFAALMTSGLILSCLIFLVSCIAMPGLGHLT' A
#
# COMPACT_ATOMS: atom_id res chain seq x y z
N MET A 1 1.16 26.52 0.56
CA MET A 1 0.33 25.63 1.39
C MET A 1 -0.20 24.45 0.58
N ALA A 2 -1.06 24.65 -0.43
CA ALA A 2 -1.59 23.55 -1.26
C ALA A 2 -0.51 22.72 -2.00
N LEU A 3 0.52 23.36 -2.55
CA LEU A 3 1.59 22.65 -3.26
C LEU A 3 2.40 21.70 -2.36
N ALA A 4 2.68 22.10 -1.12
CA ALA A 4 3.40 21.26 -0.15
C ALA A 4 2.58 20.04 0.28
N VAL A 5 1.27 20.21 0.45
CA VAL A 5 0.32 19.12 0.70
C VAL A 5 0.26 18.17 -0.50
N LEU A 6 0.20 18.71 -1.73
CA LEU A 6 0.17 17.92 -2.96
C LEU A 6 1.43 17.06 -3.11
N ILE A 7 2.63 17.64 -2.91
CA ILE A 7 3.89 16.91 -2.99
C ILE A 7 3.91 15.77 -1.97
N ARG A 8 3.50 16.01 -0.73
CA ARG A 8 3.46 14.96 0.31
C ARG A 8 2.43 13.88 0.01
N ALA A 9 1.27 14.25 -0.53
CA ALA A 9 0.27 13.28 -0.97
C ALA A 9 0.80 12.40 -2.10
N VAL A 10 1.49 12.98 -3.09
CA VAL A 10 2.14 12.24 -4.17
C VAL A 10 3.23 11.30 -3.64
N LEU A 11 4.04 11.74 -2.67
CA LEU A 11 5.06 10.88 -2.05
C LEU A 11 4.43 9.65 -1.37
N TRP A 12 3.36 9.83 -0.60
CA TRP A 12 2.65 8.72 0.03
C TRP A 12 1.95 7.82 -1.00
N TRP A 13 1.41 8.40 -2.06
CA TRP A 13 0.84 7.64 -3.18
C TRP A 13 1.90 6.77 -3.87
N VAL A 14 3.10 7.30 -4.13
CA VAL A 14 4.23 6.53 -4.69
C VAL A 14 4.65 5.40 -3.74
N ALA A 15 4.68 5.66 -2.42
CA ALA A 15 4.98 4.61 -1.45
C ALA A 15 3.95 3.46 -1.51
N ILE A 16 2.66 3.77 -1.60
CA ILE A 16 1.59 2.78 -1.77
C ILE A 16 1.74 2.02 -3.10
N LEU A 17 2.07 2.73 -4.19
CA LEU A 17 2.29 2.12 -5.51
C LEU A 17 3.40 1.08 -5.47
N ILE A 18 4.53 1.38 -4.83
CA ILE A 18 5.65 0.45 -4.67
C ILE A 18 5.21 -0.79 -3.88
N MET A 19 4.47 -0.60 -2.77
CA MET A 19 3.94 -1.72 -1.99
C MET A 19 2.98 -2.60 -2.79
N ALA A 20 2.14 -2.01 -3.64
CA ALA A 20 1.22 -2.75 -4.50
C ALA A 20 1.97 -3.62 -5.53
N ILE A 21 3.04 -3.08 -6.13
CA ILE A 21 3.90 -3.85 -7.05
C ILE A 21 4.56 -5.01 -6.33
N LEU A 22 5.16 -4.77 -5.16
CA LEU A 22 5.79 -5.82 -4.35
C LEU A 22 4.77 -6.89 -3.93
N ASN A 23 3.54 -6.52 -3.59
CA ASN A 23 2.48 -7.46 -3.26
C ASN A 23 2.06 -8.32 -4.47
N GLY A 24 2.04 -7.75 -5.68
CA GLY A 24 1.82 -8.50 -6.91
C GLY A 24 2.89 -9.55 -7.15
N ILE A 25 4.17 -9.19 -6.97
CA ILE A 25 5.31 -10.11 -7.09
C ILE A 25 5.23 -11.21 -6.03
N LEU A 26 4.98 -10.85 -4.76
CA LEU A 26 4.78 -11.78 -3.65
C LEU A 26 3.66 -12.78 -3.98
N ARG A 27 2.54 -12.29 -4.53
CA ARG A 27 1.42 -13.13 -4.94
C ARG A 27 1.84 -14.17 -5.97
N GLU A 28 2.45 -13.74 -7.06
CA GLU A 28 2.79 -14.63 -8.18
C GLU A 28 3.92 -15.60 -7.87
N LYS A 29 4.97 -15.14 -7.18
CA LYS A 29 6.17 -15.95 -6.94
C LYS A 29 6.10 -16.84 -5.71
N LEU A 30 5.28 -16.48 -4.71
CA LEU A 30 5.20 -17.21 -3.45
C LEU A 30 3.78 -17.71 -3.21
N LEU A 31 2.77 -16.85 -3.13
CA LEU A 31 1.45 -17.32 -2.68
C LEU A 31 0.79 -18.30 -3.67
N ILE A 32 0.79 -18.02 -4.97
CA ILE A 32 0.21 -18.93 -5.98
C ILE A 32 0.83 -20.34 -5.90
N PRO A 33 2.16 -20.52 -5.89
CA PRO A 33 2.74 -21.86 -5.79
C PRO A 33 2.54 -22.54 -4.42
N PHE A 34 2.43 -21.81 -3.31
CA PHE A 34 2.28 -22.42 -1.98
C PHE A 34 0.84 -22.77 -1.60
N ILE A 35 -0.15 -21.93 -1.95
CA ILE A 35 -1.54 -22.05 -1.47
C ILE A 35 -2.58 -22.06 -2.61
N GLY A 36 -2.14 -21.99 -3.87
CA GLY A 36 -3.01 -21.98 -5.04
C GLY A 36 -3.61 -20.59 -5.35
N SER A 37 -4.13 -20.44 -6.57
CA SER A 37 -4.52 -19.13 -7.13
C SER A 37 -5.61 -18.40 -6.32
N PHE A 38 -6.67 -19.10 -5.91
CA PHE A 38 -7.79 -18.48 -5.19
C PHE A 38 -7.38 -17.98 -3.79
N ALA A 39 -6.75 -18.84 -2.99
CA ALA A 39 -6.29 -18.48 -1.66
C ALA A 39 -5.20 -17.39 -1.71
N ALA A 40 -4.31 -17.44 -2.71
CA ALA A 40 -3.31 -16.40 -2.97
C ALA A 40 -3.93 -15.04 -3.26
N LEU A 41 -5.02 -15.00 -4.03
CA LEU A 41 -5.71 -13.75 -4.33
C LEU A 41 -6.32 -13.11 -3.07
N MET A 42 -7.00 -13.90 -2.24
CA MET A 42 -7.57 -13.41 -0.98
C MET A 42 -6.50 -12.94 0.00
N THR A 43 -5.47 -13.77 0.24
CA THR A 43 -4.40 -13.42 1.21
C THR A 43 -3.59 -12.22 0.77
N SER A 44 -3.19 -12.14 -0.50
CA SER A 44 -2.49 -10.94 -1.02
C SER A 44 -3.36 -9.68 -0.98
N GLY A 45 -4.67 -9.80 -1.16
CA GLY A 45 -5.60 -8.67 -1.04
C GLY A 45 -5.72 -8.17 0.41
N LEU A 46 -5.78 -9.08 1.38
CA LEU A 46 -5.78 -8.75 2.80
C LEU A 46 -4.45 -8.11 3.23
N ILE A 47 -3.32 -8.68 2.81
CA ILE A 47 -1.98 -8.13 3.08
C ILE A 47 -1.87 -6.71 2.53
N LEU A 48 -2.28 -6.48 1.28
CA LEU A 48 -2.21 -5.15 0.67
C LEU A 48 -3.14 -4.15 1.36
N SER A 49 -4.35 -4.57 1.72
CA SER A 49 -5.30 -3.71 2.45
C SER A 49 -4.74 -3.27 3.80
N CYS A 50 -4.14 -4.20 4.56
CA CYS A 50 -3.46 -3.89 5.82
C CYS A 50 -2.28 -2.93 5.62
N LEU A 51 -1.46 -3.13 4.58
CA LEU A 51 -0.33 -2.25 4.26
C LEU A 51 -0.81 -0.83 3.94
N ILE A 52 -1.83 -0.69 3.08
CA ILE A 52 -2.41 0.62 2.72
C ILE A 52 -2.99 1.30 3.97
N PHE A 53 -3.69 0.56 4.82
CA PHE A 53 -4.25 1.09 6.06
C PHE A 53 -3.16 1.60 7.01
N LEU A 54 -2.09 0.82 7.23
CA LEU A 54 -0.93 1.24 8.02
C LEU A 54 -0.27 2.50 7.45
N VAL A 55 -0.03 2.53 6.14
CA VAL A 55 0.55 3.71 5.48
C VAL A 55 -0.36 4.92 5.63
N SER A 56 -1.67 4.75 5.50
CA SER A 56 -2.65 5.82 5.67
C SER A 56 -2.69 6.35 7.10
N CYS A 57 -2.65 5.47 8.10
CA CYS A 57 -2.54 5.85 9.51
C CYS A 57 -1.27 6.64 9.82
N ILE A 58 -0.14 6.30 9.20
CA ILE A 58 1.13 7.03 9.36
C ILE A 58 1.11 8.36 8.61
N ALA A 59 0.51 8.40 7.41
CA ALA A 59 0.43 9.59 6.58
C ALA A 59 -0.50 10.67 7.17
N MET A 60 -1.61 10.25 7.80
CA MET A 60 -2.66 11.11 8.35
C MET A 60 -2.18 12.19 9.35
N PRO A 61 -1.42 11.88 10.42
CA PRO A 61 -0.91 12.91 11.34
C PRO A 61 0.05 13.88 10.64
N GLY A 62 0.77 13.41 9.61
CA GLY A 62 1.61 14.25 8.79
C GLY A 62 0.82 15.29 8.00
N LEU A 63 -0.30 14.89 7.37
CA LEU A 63 -1.14 15.76 6.55
C LEU A 63 -1.94 16.79 7.37
N GLY A 64 -2.36 16.44 8.59
CA GLY A 64 -3.14 17.32 9.47
C GLY A 64 -2.37 18.44 10.16
N HIS A 65 -1.04 18.31 10.35
CA HIS A 65 -0.23 19.34 11.02
C HIS A 65 0.02 20.60 10.15
N LEU A 66 -0.54 20.68 8.95
CA LEU A 66 -0.40 21.83 8.04
C LEU A 66 -1.66 22.72 7.97
N THR A 67 -2.68 22.47 8.82
CA THR A 67 -3.90 23.30 8.96
C THR A 67 -3.93 24.05 10.27
#